data_AF-A0A1M7DIZ7-F1
#
_entry.id   AF-A0A1M7DIZ7-F1
#
_cell.length_a   1.000
_cell.length_b   1.000
_cell.length_c   1.000
_cell.angle_alpha   90.00
_cell.angle_beta   90.00
_cell.angle_gamma   90.00
#
_symmetry.space_group_name_H-M   'P 1'
#
loop_
_entity.id
_entity.type
_entity.pdbx_description
1 polymer ?
#
loop_
_entity_poly.entity_id
_entity_poly.type
_entity_poly.pdbx_seq_one_letter_code
_entity_poly.pdbx_strand_id
1 'polypeptide(L)'
;MNGWPSVAIIIVAQIATAVLLIRLAARRWWNYLAIAVCMASLVRPTQTYITGDISRYLPGAIWSEGGDAKDQIIYVSAASTILLPLIVSALAMVACKQIWRALKRADKRNVS
;
A
#
# COMPACT_ATOMS: atom_id res chain seq x y z
N MET A 1 6.40 -12.53 19.41
CA MET A 1 7.05 -13.05 18.20
C MET A 1 7.82 -11.89 17.64
N ASN A 2 9.14 -11.94 17.68
CA ASN A 2 10.02 -10.83 17.35
C ASN A 2 11.04 -11.34 16.32
N GLY A 3 11.59 -10.44 15.51
CA GLY A 3 12.54 -10.78 14.46
C GLY A 3 11.90 -11.18 13.13
N TRP A 4 12.49 -12.16 12.46
CA TRP A 4 12.08 -12.63 11.12
C TRP A 4 10.59 -13.01 10.96
N PRO A 5 9.92 -13.64 11.95
CA PRO A 5 8.48 -13.90 11.84
C PRO A 5 7.65 -12.62 11.73
N SER A 6 8.03 -11.55 12.43
CA SER A 6 7.35 -10.25 12.37
C SER A 6 7.53 -9.58 11.03
N VAL A 7 8.75 -9.65 10.46
CA VAL A 7 9.05 -9.19 9.10
C VAL A 7 8.16 -9.90 8.08
N ALA A 8 8.08 -11.23 8.16
CA ALA A 8 7.26 -12.03 7.26
C ALA A 8 5.77 -11.64 7.37
N ILE A 9 5.25 -11.47 8.60
CA ILE A 9 3.87 -11.04 8.83
C ILE A 9 3.60 -9.67 8.20
N ILE A 10 4.49 -8.70 8.37
CA ILE A 10 4.34 -7.35 7.80
C ILE A 10 4.29 -7.41 6.28
N ILE A 11 5.23 -8.12 5.65
CA ILE A 11 5.29 -8.25 4.20
C ILE A 11 4.04 -8.97 3.67
N VAL A 12 3.64 -10.08 4.31
CA VAL A 12 2.43 -10.83 3.93
C VAL A 12 1.18 -9.98 4.09
N ALA A 13 1.06 -9.21 5.16
CA ALA A 13 -0.07 -8.31 5.38
C ALA A 13 -0.14 -7.22 4.30
N GLN A 14 1.01 -6.64 3.90
CA GLN A 14 1.08 -5.67 2.82
C GLN A 14 0.68 -6.29 1.48
N ILE A 15 1.20 -7.48 1.14
CA ILE A 15 0.83 -8.20 -0.08
C ILE A 15 -0.66 -8.52 -0.09
N ALA A 16 -1.19 -9.08 1.00
CA ALA A 16 -2.61 -9.41 1.13
C ALA A 16 -3.49 -8.16 0.93
N THR A 17 -3.10 -7.05 1.54
CA THR A 17 -3.79 -5.76 1.41
C THR A 17 -3.75 -5.25 -0.03
N ALA A 18 -2.57 -5.26 -0.66
CA ALA A 18 -2.42 -4.86 -2.07
C ALA A 18 -3.29 -5.71 -2.99
N VAL A 19 -3.26 -7.05 -2.84
CA VAL A 19 -4.07 -7.98 -3.64
C VAL A 19 -5.56 -7.73 -3.45
N LEU A 20 -6.04 -7.54 -2.21
CA LEU A 20 -7.44 -7.25 -1.92
C LEU A 20 -7.88 -5.93 -2.58
N LEU A 21 -7.09 -4.88 -2.43
CA LEU A 21 -7.39 -3.57 -3.00
C LEU A 21 -7.37 -3.60 -4.53
N ILE A 22 -6.40 -4.27 -5.14
CA ILE A 22 -6.35 -4.46 -6.59
C ILE A 22 -7.57 -5.24 -7.05
N ARG A 23 -7.98 -6.32 -6.36
CA ARG A 23 -9.20 -7.06 -6.71
C ARG A 23 -10.46 -6.20 -6.62
N LEU A 24 -10.56 -5.34 -5.60
CA LEU A 24 -11.69 -4.41 -5.45
C LEU A 24 -11.68 -3.31 -6.53
N ALA A 25 -10.50 -2.81 -6.86
CA ALA A 25 -10.31 -1.74 -7.84
C ALA A 25 -10.44 -2.25 -9.29
N ALA A 26 -9.93 -3.43 -9.61
CA ALA A 26 -9.64 -3.83 -10.98
C ALA A 26 -10.70 -4.77 -11.59
N ARG A 27 -11.91 -4.22 -11.83
CA ARG A 27 -12.98 -4.94 -12.55
C ARG A 27 -12.87 -4.93 -14.08
N ARG A 28 -11.91 -4.18 -14.63
CA ARG A 28 -11.63 -4.02 -16.07
C ARG A 28 -10.13 -3.85 -16.25
N TRP A 29 -9.60 -4.32 -17.38
CA TRP A 29 -8.16 -4.31 -17.66
C TRP A 29 -7.52 -2.90 -17.55
N TRP A 30 -8.20 -1.85 -18.01
CA TRP A 30 -7.75 -0.46 -17.89
C TRP A 30 -7.50 0.02 -16.45
N ASN A 31 -8.14 -0.59 -15.44
CA ASN A 31 -7.88 -0.20 -14.05
C ASN A 31 -6.49 -0.65 -13.59
N TYR A 32 -5.95 -1.75 -14.13
CA TYR A 32 -4.58 -2.17 -13.83
C TYR A 32 -3.57 -1.15 -14.37
N LEU A 33 -3.82 -0.62 -15.58
CA LEU A 33 -3.01 0.47 -16.15
C LEU A 33 -3.09 1.73 -15.30
N ALA A 34 -4.29 2.14 -14.88
CA ALA A 34 -4.44 3.32 -14.01
C ALA A 34 -3.71 3.17 -12.67
N ILE A 35 -3.79 1.99 -12.05
CA ILE A 35 -3.06 1.67 -10.81
C ILE A 35 -1.55 1.71 -11.06
N ALA A 36 -1.06 1.14 -12.16
CA ALA A 36 0.36 1.15 -12.50
C ALA A 36 0.89 2.57 -12.74
N VAL A 37 0.13 3.43 -13.43
CA VAL A 37 0.48 4.83 -13.67
C VAL A 37 0.51 5.62 -12.35
N CYS A 38 -0.51 5.46 -11.50
CA CYS A 38 -0.52 6.08 -10.17
C CYS A 38 0.64 5.58 -9.30
N MET A 39 0.95 4.29 -9.37
CA MET A 39 2.08 3.73 -8.63
C MET A 39 3.38 4.38 -9.10
N ALA A 40 3.60 4.44 -10.41
CA ALA A 40 4.80 5.05 -11.00
C ALA A 40 4.97 6.51 -10.59
N SER A 41 3.90 7.30 -10.54
CA SER A 41 3.97 8.69 -10.08
C SER A 41 4.24 8.81 -8.57
N LEU A 42 3.80 7.83 -7.79
CA LEU A 42 4.02 7.77 -6.35
C LEU A 42 5.38 7.18 -5.94
N VAL A 43 6.10 6.48 -6.82
CA VAL A 43 7.41 5.87 -6.47
C VAL A 43 8.39 6.93 -5.95
N ARG A 44 8.61 8.01 -6.72
CA ARG A 44 9.53 9.09 -6.35
C ARG A 44 9.23 9.73 -5.00
N PRO A 45 8.01 10.26 -4.75
CA PRO A 45 7.70 10.87 -3.46
C PRO A 45 7.76 9.86 -2.31
N THR A 46 7.34 8.61 -2.52
CA THR A 46 7.42 7.59 -1.47
C THR A 46 8.87 7.29 -1.08
N GLN A 47 9.77 7.19 -2.08
CA GLN A 47 11.20 7.04 -1.86
C GLN A 47 11.82 8.21 -1.10
N THR A 48 11.40 9.44 -1.39
CA THR A 48 11.95 10.64 -0.76
C THR A 48 11.45 10.86 0.67
N TYR A 49 10.19 10.56 0.97
CA TYR A 49 9.55 11.00 2.23
C TYR A 49 9.19 9.89 3.22
N ILE A 50 9.06 8.64 2.78
CA ILE A 50 8.45 7.58 3.61
C ILE A 50 9.40 6.41 3.85
N THR A 51 10.20 6.00 2.87
CA THR A 51 10.79 4.65 2.87
C THR A 51 12.27 4.58 3.25
N GLY A 52 12.89 5.70 3.60
CA GLY A 52 14.29 5.71 4.03
C GLY A 52 14.54 4.95 5.34
N ASP A 53 13.54 4.89 6.24
CA ASP A 53 13.65 4.20 7.54
C ASP A 53 12.27 3.86 8.14
N ILE A 54 11.80 2.64 7.92
CA ILE A 54 10.49 2.18 8.41
C ILE A 54 10.51 1.84 9.90
N SER A 55 11.70 1.67 10.49
CA SER A 55 11.83 1.42 11.92
C SER A 55 11.24 2.55 12.77
N ARG A 56 11.17 3.78 12.23
CA ARG A 56 10.53 4.95 12.86
C ARG A 56 9.01 4.79 13.06
N TYR A 57 8.37 3.97 12.23
CA TYR A 57 6.91 3.79 12.25
C TYR A 57 6.50 2.49 12.95
N LEU A 58 7.46 1.67 13.35
CA LEU A 58 7.22 0.35 13.90
C LEU A 58 7.79 0.23 15.32
N PRO A 59 7.04 -0.38 16.27
CA PRO A 59 7.48 -0.47 17.65
C PRO A 59 8.75 -1.33 17.76
N GLY A 60 9.77 -0.84 18.48
CA GLY A 60 11.08 -1.50 18.59
C GLY A 60 11.03 -2.97 19.02
N ALA A 61 9.99 -3.37 19.75
CA ALA A 61 9.75 -4.74 20.19
C ALA A 61 9.57 -5.78 19.06
N ILE A 62 9.35 -5.36 17.81
CA ILE A 62 9.21 -6.32 16.71
C ILE A 62 10.54 -6.81 16.14
N TRP A 63 11.63 -6.08 16.36
CA TRP A 63 12.94 -6.40 15.81
C TRP A 63 13.66 -7.42 16.71
N SER A 64 14.55 -8.23 16.13
CA SER A 64 15.49 -9.01 16.93
C SER A 64 16.53 -8.11 17.59
N GLU A 65 17.13 -8.56 18.68
CA GLU A 65 18.26 -7.86 19.30
C GLU A 65 19.57 -8.15 18.54
N GLY A 66 20.49 -7.17 18.50
CA GLY A 66 21.82 -7.34 17.88
C GLY A 66 21.84 -7.17 16.35
N GLY A 67 22.78 -7.85 15.68
CA GLY A 67 23.10 -7.63 14.26
C GLY A 67 21.93 -7.87 13.29
N ASP A 68 21.07 -8.84 13.60
CA ASP A 68 19.94 -9.24 12.75
C ASP A 68 18.85 -8.16 12.63
N ALA A 69 18.78 -7.22 13.60
CA ALA A 69 17.81 -6.12 13.58
C ALA A 69 17.96 -5.26 12.33
N LYS A 70 19.21 -5.02 11.93
CA LYS A 70 19.56 -4.16 10.80
C LYS A 70 19.06 -4.76 9.48
N ASP A 71 19.29 -6.04 9.28
CA ASP A 71 18.88 -6.74 8.06
C ASP A 71 17.35 -6.77 7.95
N GLN A 72 16.66 -7.03 9.06
CA GLN A 72 15.19 -7.00 9.11
C GLN A 72 14.61 -5.64 8.73
N ILE A 73 15.20 -4.55 9.23
CA ILE A 73 14.79 -3.19 8.88
C ILE A 73 15.01 -2.92 7.40
N ILE A 74 16.15 -3.35 6.84
CA ILE A 74 16.46 -3.20 5.41
C ILE A 74 15.43 -3.94 4.55
N TYR A 75 15.13 -5.20 4.85
CA TYR A 75 14.16 -6.00 4.09
C TYR A 75 12.74 -5.42 4.17
N VAL A 76 12.27 -5.04 5.36
CA VAL A 76 10.94 -4.41 5.52
C VAL A 76 10.88 -3.08 4.80
N SER A 77 11.94 -2.26 4.87
CA SER A 77 12.01 -0.97 4.20
C SER A 77 11.99 -1.12 2.68
N ALA A 78 12.78 -2.03 2.13
CA ALA A 78 12.80 -2.33 0.70
C ALA A 78 11.44 -2.83 0.19
N ALA A 79 10.82 -3.80 0.91
CA ALA A 79 9.52 -4.35 0.52
C ALA A 79 8.42 -3.28 0.53
N SER A 80 8.36 -2.48 1.60
CA SER A 80 7.37 -1.42 1.74
C SER A 80 7.57 -0.28 0.75
N THR A 81 8.79 -0.04 0.26
CA THR A 81 9.07 0.95 -0.80
C THR A 81 8.28 0.68 -2.07
N ILE A 82 7.99 -0.60 -2.34
CA ILE A 82 7.25 -1.02 -3.52
C ILE A 82 5.77 -1.23 -3.16
N LEU A 83 5.50 -1.85 -2.02
CA LEU A 83 4.14 -2.24 -1.63
C LEU A 83 3.28 -1.05 -1.17
N LEU A 84 3.85 -0.06 -0.46
CA LEU A 84 3.07 1.11 -0.01
C LEU A 84 2.54 1.97 -1.17
N PRO A 85 3.34 2.39 -2.17
CA PRO A 85 2.80 3.12 -3.31
C PRO A 85 1.74 2.33 -4.07
N LEU A 86 1.90 1.01 -4.18
CA LEU A 86 0.92 0.13 -4.81
C LEU A 86 -0.41 0.12 -4.03
N ILE A 87 -0.34 -0.04 -2.71
CA ILE A 87 -1.51 0.01 -1.80
C ILE A 87 -2.21 1.36 -1.91
N VAL A 88 -1.47 2.47 -1.83
CA VAL A 88 -2.02 3.83 -1.92
C VAL A 88 -2.68 4.05 -3.29
N SER A 89 -2.05 3.60 -4.37
CA SER A 89 -2.61 3.71 -5.72
C SER A 89 -3.91 2.92 -5.88
N ALA A 90 -3.94 1.69 -5.34
CA ALA A 90 -5.14 0.86 -5.37
C ALA A 90 -6.26 1.47 -4.51
N LEU A 91 -5.94 2.00 -3.33
CA LEU A 91 -6.88 2.73 -2.46
C LEU A 91 -7.47 3.96 -3.15
N ALA A 92 -6.64 4.80 -3.75
CA ALA A 92 -7.07 5.99 -4.48
C ALA A 92 -8.07 5.62 -5.59
N MET A 93 -7.80 4.52 -6.30
CA MET A 93 -8.70 4.03 -7.35
C MET A 93 -10.04 3.51 -6.79
N VAL A 94 -10.03 2.81 -5.64
CA VAL A 94 -11.25 2.39 -4.94
C VAL A 94 -12.06 3.60 -4.50
N ALA A 95 -11.42 4.59 -3.86
CA ALA A 95 -12.06 5.81 -3.37
C ALA A 95 -12.69 6.61 -4.51
N CYS A 96 -11.94 6.84 -5.59
CA CYS A 96 -12.42 7.55 -6.78
C CYS A 96 -13.67 6.87 -7.37
N LYS A 97 -13.69 5.53 -7.44
CA LYS A 97 -14.87 4.78 -7.88
C LYS A 97 -16.06 4.92 -6.95
N GLN A 98 -15.85 4.92 -5.63
CA GLN A 98 -16.93 5.09 -4.68
C GLN A 98 -17.54 6.49 -4.77
N ILE A 99 -16.70 7.52 -4.83
CA ILE A 99 -17.12 8.92 -5.01
C ILE A 99 -17.92 9.07 -6.32
N TRP A 100 -17.40 8.56 -7.44
CA TRP A 100 -18.09 8.62 -8.72
C TRP A 100 -19.46 7.94 -8.69
N ARG A 101 -19.57 6.79 -8.02
CA ARG A 101 -20.85 6.09 -7.84
C ARG A 101 -21.81 6.86 -6.94
N ALA A 102 -21.31 7.51 -5.89
CA ALA A 102 -22.12 8.34 -5.00
C ALA A 102 -22.67 9.56 -5.75
N LEU A 103 -21.82 10.26 -6.50
CA LEU A 103 -22.21 11.41 -7.33
C LEU A 103 -23.29 11.03 -8.35
N LYS A 104 -23.11 9.90 -9.07
CA LYS A 104 -24.13 9.40 -10.02
C LYS A 104 -25.47 9.05 -9.36
N ARG A 105 -25.46 8.64 -8.09
CA ARG A 105 -26.71 8.36 -7.35
C ARG A 105 -27.39 9.65 -6.89
N ALA A 106 -26.62 10.64 -6.47
CA ALA A 106 -27.13 11.95 -6.08
C ALA A 106 -27.77 12.66 -7.29
N ASP A 107 -27.10 12.64 -8.43
CA ASP A 107 -27.61 13.22 -9.68
C ASP A 107 -28.95 12.62 -10.10
N LYS A 108 -29.07 11.28 -10.07
CA LYS A 108 -30.34 10.59 -10.36
C LYS A 108 -31.49 10.90 -9.41
N ARG A 109 -31.21 11.24 -8.14
CA ARG A 109 -32.24 11.64 -7.16
C ARG A 109 -32.74 13.07 -7.37
N ASN A 110 -31.94 13.94 -7.98
CA ASN A 110 -32.32 15.32 -8.25
C ASN A 110 -33.16 15.48 -9.54
N VAL A 111 -33.20 14.45 -10.39
CA VAL A 111 -33.95 14.45 -11.65
C VAL A 111 -35.29 13.70 -11.55
N SER A 112 -35.55 13.00 -10.44
CA SER A 112 -36.82 12.30 -10.14
C SER A 112 -37.73 13.12 -9.24
#